data_AF-A0A292YCB1-F1
#
_entry.id   AF-A0A292YCB1-F1
#
_cell.length_a   1.000
_cell.length_b   1.000
_cell.length_c   1.000
_cell.angle_alpha   90.00
_cell.angle_beta   90.00
_cell.angle_gamma   90.00
#
_symmetry.space_group_name_H-M   'P 1'
#
loop_
_entity.id
_entity.type
_entity.pdbx_description
1 polymer ?
#
loop_
_entity_poly.entity_id
_entity_poly.type
_entity_poly.pdbx_seq_one_letter_code
_entity_poly.pdbx_strand_id
1 'polypeptide(L)'
;MGLILTIASGLVAGILLLYLLGIIIAPFNPGDIKNDHFECGLPPSSESPSKANFNYFIFAISFIVFDMAGLFFSLFVFADDKDALNWAMVFGILLFAAITISMKEYRNAKSS
;
A
#
# COMPACT_ATOMS: atom_id res chain seq x y z
N MET A 1 21.19 13.91 9.67
CA MET A 1 21.77 12.66 10.20
C MET A 1 21.10 12.24 11.51
N GLY A 2 21.06 13.08 12.55
CA GLY A 2 20.46 12.71 13.86
C GLY A 2 19.01 12.24 13.81
N LEU A 3 18.13 12.94 13.09
CA LEU A 3 16.71 12.56 12.96
C LEU A 3 16.49 11.18 12.33
N ILE A 4 17.26 10.87 11.28
CA ILE A 4 17.18 9.57 10.60
C ILE A 4 17.62 8.47 11.55
N LEU A 5 18.72 8.68 12.28
CA LEU A 5 19.22 7.72 13.26
C LEU A 5 18.23 7.50 14.40
N THR A 6 17.57 8.55 14.91
CA THR A 6 16.57 8.43 15.97
C THR A 6 15.33 7.65 15.53
N ILE A 7 14.85 7.89 14.30
CA ILE A 7 13.69 7.17 13.76
C ILE A 7 14.06 5.70 13.51
N ALA A 8 15.21 5.45 12.87
CA ALA A 8 15.69 4.11 12.60
C ALA A 8 15.91 3.33 13.90
N SER A 9 16.55 3.93 14.90
CA SER A 9 16.74 3.29 16.21
C SER A 9 15.42 3.01 16.92
N GLY A 10 14.45 3.92 16.84
CA GLY A 10 13.14 3.74 17.45
C GLY A 10 12.34 2.59 16.82
N LEU A 11 12.34 2.50 15.49
CA LEU A 11 11.68 1.40 14.77
C LEU A 11 12.34 0.05 15.08
N VAL A 12 13.67 -0.02 14.98
CA VAL A 12 14.41 -1.27 15.25
C VAL A 12 14.22 -1.70 16.70
N ALA A 13 14.39 -0.78 17.66
CA ALA A 13 14.21 -1.09 19.07
C ALA A 13 12.77 -1.50 19.38
N GLY A 14 11.76 -0.80 18.82
CA GLY A 14 10.36 -1.12 19.03
C GLY A 14 9.97 -2.50 18.50
N ILE A 15 10.37 -2.82 17.27
CA ILE A 15 10.08 -4.12 16.64
C ILE A 15 10.77 -5.25 17.42
N LEU A 16 12.07 -5.10 17.71
CA LEU A 16 12.83 -6.13 18.41
C LEU A 16 12.32 -6.32 19.84
N LEU A 17 12.05 -5.24 20.56
CA LEU A 17 11.57 -5.32 21.94
C LEU A 17 10.21 -6.01 21.99
N LEU A 18 9.24 -5.61 21.15
CA LEU A 18 7.92 -6.22 21.14
C LEU A 18 7.95 -7.69 20.70
N TYR A 19 8.77 -8.03 19.70
CA TYR A 19 8.93 -9.40 19.23
C TYR A 19 9.56 -10.30 20.31
N LEU A 20 10.66 -9.87 20.91
CA LEU A 20 11.34 -10.63 21.98
C LEU A 20 10.47 -10.74 23.23
N LEU A 21 9.78 -9.65 23.61
CA LEU A 21 8.84 -9.68 24.73
C LEU A 21 7.70 -10.68 24.47
N GLY A 22 7.18 -10.71 23.25
CA GLY A 22 6.18 -11.70 22.82
C GLY A 22 6.67 -13.13 23.00
N ILE A 23 7.91 -13.43 22.58
CA ILE A 23 8.51 -14.76 22.73
C ILE A 23 8.74 -15.12 24.21
N ILE A 24 9.21 -14.16 25.02
CA ILE A 24 9.56 -14.40 26.44
C ILE A 24 8.30 -14.59 27.30
N ILE A 25 7.26 -13.80 27.07
CA ILE A 25 6.02 -13.84 27.86
C ILE A 25 5.09 -14.97 27.39
N ALA A 26 5.08 -15.29 26.10
CA ALA A 26 4.16 -16.31 25.57
C ALA A 26 4.51 -17.72 26.09
N PRO A 27 3.52 -18.50 26.53
CA PRO A 27 3.76 -19.88 26.95
C PRO A 27 4.14 -20.75 25.75
N PHE A 28 5.32 -21.37 25.81
CA PHE A 28 5.79 -22.29 24.78
C PHE A 28 5.13 -23.66 24.93
N ASN A 29 4.09 -23.92 24.12
CA ASN A 29 3.36 -25.19 24.10
C ASN A 29 2.97 -25.57 22.66
N PRO A 30 3.95 -25.98 21.81
CA PRO A 30 3.69 -26.48 20.47
C PRO A 30 3.01 -27.85 20.54
N GLY A 31 2.08 -28.13 19.64
CA GLY A 31 1.42 -29.42 19.53
C GLY A 31 0.80 -29.59 18.16
N ASP A 32 0.54 -30.83 17.77
CA ASP A 32 0.11 -31.18 16.39
C ASP A 32 -1.12 -30.39 15.95
N ILE A 33 -2.14 -30.28 16.81
CA ILE A 33 -3.37 -29.51 16.53
C ILE A 33 -3.10 -28.02 16.37
N LYS A 34 -2.15 -27.45 17.13
CA LYS A 34 -1.82 -26.02 17.07
C LYS A 34 -0.96 -25.66 15.85
N ASN A 35 -0.25 -26.65 15.31
CA ASN A 35 0.60 -26.50 14.14
C ASN A 35 -0.15 -26.84 12.84
N ASP A 36 -1.40 -27.30 12.92
CA ASP A 36 -2.25 -27.60 11.77
C ASP A 36 -2.91 -26.34 11.22
N HIS A 37 -3.37 -26.38 9.97
CA HIS A 37 -4.07 -25.26 9.35
C HIS A 37 -5.45 -25.03 9.99
N PHE A 38 -5.73 -23.78 10.33
CA PHE A 38 -7.05 -23.42 10.86
C PHE A 38 -8.09 -23.38 9.73
N GLU A 39 -9.01 -24.34 9.70
CA GLU A 39 -10.16 -24.36 8.80
C GLU A 39 -11.51 -24.45 9.55
N CYS A 40 -11.67 -23.65 10.61
CA CYS A 40 -12.91 -23.62 11.41
C CYS A 40 -13.35 -25.01 11.92
N GLY A 41 -12.41 -25.93 12.14
CA GLY A 41 -12.67 -27.30 12.61
C GLY A 41 -12.87 -28.34 11.49
N LEU A 42 -12.73 -27.96 10.22
CA LEU A 42 -12.72 -28.86 9.08
C LEU A 42 -11.30 -29.43 8.83
N PRO A 43 -11.19 -30.63 8.23
CA PRO A 43 -9.89 -31.14 7.80
C PRO A 43 -9.33 -30.24 6.69
N PRO A 44 -8.00 -30.01 6.67
CA PRO A 44 -7.37 -29.05 5.78
C PRO A 44 -7.70 -29.33 4.31
N SER A 45 -8.37 -28.38 3.67
CA SER A 45 -8.68 -28.38 2.25
C SER A 45 -7.40 -28.14 1.44
N SER A 46 -7.14 -29.02 0.48
CA SER A 46 -6.06 -28.83 -0.51
C SER A 46 -6.45 -27.87 -1.63
N GLU A 47 -7.69 -27.36 -1.61
CA GLU A 47 -8.22 -26.49 -2.66
C GLU A 47 -7.81 -25.05 -2.41
N SER A 48 -6.67 -24.66 -2.98
CA SER A 48 -6.30 -23.24 -3.07
C SER A 48 -7.37 -22.50 -3.89
N PRO A 49 -8.03 -21.46 -3.36
CA PRO A 49 -8.96 -20.67 -4.14
C PRO A 49 -8.19 -19.96 -5.28
N SER A 50 -8.33 -20.49 -6.50
CA SER A 50 -7.55 -20.07 -7.68
C SER A 50 -7.99 -18.75 -8.31
N LYS A 51 -8.97 -18.05 -7.73
CA LYS A 51 -9.55 -16.85 -8.33
C LYS A 51 -8.83 -15.61 -7.82
N ALA A 52 -7.74 -15.24 -8.50
CA ALA A 52 -7.15 -13.92 -8.35
C ALA A 52 -8.21 -12.87 -8.70
N ASN A 53 -8.59 -12.04 -7.72
CA ASN A 53 -9.56 -10.98 -7.92
C ASN A 53 -8.87 -9.81 -8.65
N PHE A 54 -9.13 -9.67 -9.96
CA PHE A 54 -8.54 -8.63 -10.81
C PHE A 54 -8.86 -7.20 -10.36
N ASN A 55 -9.85 -7.00 -9.49
CA ASN A 55 -10.14 -5.67 -8.94
C ASN A 55 -8.95 -5.12 -8.13
N TYR A 56 -8.22 -5.97 -7.40
CA TYR A 56 -7.03 -5.54 -6.66
C TYR A 56 -5.89 -5.12 -7.60
N PHE A 57 -5.78 -5.78 -8.76
CA PHE A 57 -4.77 -5.45 -9.75
C PHE A 57 -5.01 -4.07 -10.37
N ILE A 58 -6.25 -3.75 -10.73
CA ILE A 58 -6.63 -2.44 -11.27
C ILE A 58 -6.33 -1.34 -10.23
N PHE A 59 -6.64 -1.59 -8.96
CA PHE A 59 -6.32 -0.66 -7.88
C PHE A 59 -4.80 -0.46 -7.73
N ALA A 60 -4.01 -1.54 -7.75
CA ALA A 60 -2.55 -1.47 -7.61
C ALA A 60 -1.88 -0.66 -8.74
N ILE A 61 -2.27 -0.89 -10.00
CA ILE A 61 -1.74 -0.12 -11.13
C ILE A 61 -2.18 1.34 -11.05
N SER A 62 -3.46 1.59 -10.71
CA SER A 62 -3.96 2.96 -10.57
C SER A 62 -3.19 3.71 -9.48
N PHE A 63 -2.89 3.06 -8.36
CA PHE A 63 -2.05 3.61 -7.29
C PHE A 63 -0.65 3.99 -7.80
N ILE A 64 0.04 3.11 -8.53
CA ILE A 64 1.38 3.39 -9.08
C ILE A 64 1.35 4.60 -10.02
N VAL A 65 0.34 4.67 -10.90
CA VAL A 65 0.21 5.80 -11.84
C VAL A 65 -0.02 7.11 -11.10
N PHE A 66 -0.93 7.14 -10.12
CA PHE A 66 -1.20 8.36 -9.35
C PHE A 66 -0.05 8.75 -8.42
N ASP A 67 0.68 7.79 -7.86
CA ASP A 67 1.88 8.04 -7.04
C ASP A 67 2.98 8.71 -7.87
N MET A 68 3.27 8.18 -9.06
CA MET A 68 4.22 8.81 -9.99
C MET A 68 3.76 10.18 -10.46
N ALA A 69 2.46 10.34 -10.75
CA ALA A 69 1.92 11.64 -11.14
C ALA A 69 2.04 12.67 -9.99
N GLY A 70 1.77 12.26 -8.75
CA GLY A 70 1.96 13.09 -7.56
C GLY A 70 3.42 13.47 -7.33
N LEU A 71 4.34 12.53 -7.54
CA LEU A 71 5.79 12.78 -7.48
C LEU A 71 6.19 13.88 -8.47
N PHE A 72 5.86 13.74 -9.76
CA PHE A 72 6.20 14.77 -10.76
C PHE A 72 5.54 16.12 -10.47
N PHE A 73 4.27 16.11 -10.06
CA PHE A 73 3.58 17.35 -9.66
C PHE A 73 4.33 18.04 -8.52
N SER A 74 4.72 17.30 -7.47
CA SER A 74 5.45 17.86 -6.34
C SER A 74 6.82 18.44 -6.75
N LEU A 75 7.55 17.76 -7.65
CA LEU A 75 8.84 18.26 -8.14
C LEU A 75 8.70 19.61 -8.86
N PHE A 76 7.68 19.78 -9.69
CA PHE A 76 7.47 21.04 -10.41
C PHE A 76 6.92 22.16 -9.53
N VAL A 77 6.06 21.84 -8.56
CA VAL A 77 5.49 22.83 -7.62
C VAL A 77 6.53 23.39 -6.66
N PHE A 78 7.43 22.55 -6.16
CA PHE A 78 8.47 22.96 -5.21
C PHE A 78 9.77 23.39 -5.88
N ALA A 79 9.81 23.48 -7.21
CA ALA A 79 10.93 24.07 -7.92
C ALA A 79 10.92 25.60 -7.74
N ASP A 80 12.08 26.18 -7.43
CA ASP A 80 12.29 27.64 -7.36
C ASP A 80 12.40 28.27 -8.77
N ASP A 81 11.49 27.90 -9.67
CA ASP A 81 11.45 28.38 -11.04
C ASP A 81 10.00 28.68 -11.47
N LYS A 82 9.81 29.85 -12.10
CA LYS A 82 8.50 30.31 -12.57
C LYS A 82 8.00 29.46 -13.73
N ASP A 83 8.89 28.99 -14.60
CA ASP A 83 8.49 28.15 -15.72
C ASP A 83 8.08 26.76 -15.24
N ALA A 84 8.79 26.19 -14.26
CA ALA A 84 8.37 24.97 -13.58
C ALA A 84 6.98 25.10 -12.94
N LEU A 85 6.66 26.24 -12.31
CA LEU A 85 5.32 26.49 -11.76
C LEU A 85 4.24 26.57 -12.86
N ASN A 86 4.53 27.17 -14.01
CA ASN A 86 3.61 27.19 -15.15
C ASN A 86 3.34 25.76 -15.67
N TRP A 87 4.39 24.95 -15.81
CA TRP A 87 4.25 23.53 -16.17
C TRP A 87 3.49 22.73 -15.12
N ALA A 88 3.69 23.01 -13.82
CA ALA A 88 2.94 22.39 -12.74
C ALA A 88 1.43 22.70 -12.84
N MET A 89 1.06 23.95 -13.17
CA MET A 89 -0.33 24.33 -13.37
C MET A 89 -0.98 23.57 -14.54
N VAL A 90 -0.30 23.50 -15.70
CA VAL A 90 -0.79 22.75 -16.86
C VAL A 90 -0.93 21.27 -16.53
N PHE A 91 0.10 20.68 -15.92
CA PHE A 91 0.10 19.28 -15.51
C PHE A 91 -1.00 18.98 -14.48
N GLY A 92 -1.22 19.88 -13.51
CA GLY A 92 -2.29 19.78 -12.52
C GLY A 92 -3.69 19.78 -13.15
N ILE A 93 -3.94 20.62 -14.16
CA ILE A 93 -5.21 20.65 -14.90
C ILE A 93 -5.40 19.34 -15.67
N LEU A 94 -4.36 18.85 -16.35
CA LEU A 94 -4.40 17.57 -17.07
C LEU A 94 -4.66 16.39 -16.13
N LEU A 95 -4.01 16.38 -14.96
CA LEU A 95 -4.18 15.36 -13.93
C LEU A 95 -5.61 15.38 -13.37
N PHE A 96 -6.17 16.57 -13.10
CA PHE A 96 -7.56 16.73 -12.67
C PHE A 96 -8.55 16.21 -13.72
N ALA A 97 -8.32 16.53 -15.00
CA ALA A 97 -9.14 16.04 -16.10
C ALA A 97 -9.06 14.51 -16.21
N ALA A 98 -7.85 13.94 -16.13
CA ALA A 98 -7.62 12.50 -16.18
C ALA A 98 -8.34 11.75 -15.05
N ILE A 99 -8.28 12.27 -13.81
CA ILE A 99 -9.01 11.69 -12.67
C ILE A 99 -10.52 11.75 -12.92
N THR A 100 -11.03 12.89 -13.37
CA THR A 100 -12.46 13.07 -13.62
C THR A 100 -12.97 12.09 -14.69
N ILE A 101 -12.20 11.88 -15.77
CA ILE A 101 -12.52 10.92 -16.82
C ILE A 101 -12.46 9.49 -16.27
N SER A 102 -11.39 9.13 -15.54
CA SER A 102 -11.25 7.80 -14.93
C SER A 102 -12.43 7.47 -14.01
N MET A 103 -12.87 8.43 -13.20
CA MET A 103 -14.01 8.27 -12.30
C MET A 103 -15.33 8.13 -13.05
N LYS A 104 -15.49 8.88 -14.15
CA LYS A 104 -16.66 8.76 -15.03
C LYS A 104 -16.73 7.37 -15.68
N GLU A 105 -15.63 6.88 -16.23
CA GLU A 105 -15.56 5.55 -16.86
C GLU A 105 -15.81 4.44 -15.84
N TYR A 106 -15.24 4.53 -14.65
CA TYR A 106 -15.52 3.58 -13.58
C TYR A 106 -17.00 3.53 -13.21
N ARG A 107 -17.65 4.70 -13.12
CA ARG A 107 -19.10 4.78 -12.84
C ARG A 107 -19.93 4.16 -13.98
N ASN A 108 -19.54 4.37 -15.23
CA ASN A 108 -20.21 3.78 -16.38
C ASN A 108 -20.09 2.24 -16.35
N ALA A 109 -18.88 1.72 -16.12
CA ALA A 109 -18.63 0.28 -16.05
C ALA A 109 -19.41 -0.41 -14.92
N LYS A 110 -19.63 0.29 -13.79
CA LYS A 110 -20.44 -0.24 -12.67
C LYS A 110 -21.96 -0.16 -12.93
N SER A 111 -22.40 0.76 -13.78
CA SER A 111 -23.81 0.94 -14.13
C SER A 111 -24.29 -0.01 -15.23
N SER A 112 -23.37 -0.65 -15.96
CA SER A 112 -23.65 -1.70 -16.94
C SER A 112 -23.63 -3.07 -16.30
#